data_AF-A0A6P4CSY2-F1
#
_entry.id   AF-A0A6P4CSY2-F1
#
_cell.length_a   1.000
_cell.length_b   1.000
_cell.length_c   1.000
_cell.angle_alpha   90.00
_cell.angle_beta   90.00
_cell.angle_gamma   90.00
#
_symmetry.space_group_name_H-M   'P 1'
#
loop_
_entity.id
_entity.type
_entity.pdbx_description
1 polymer ?
#
loop_
_entity_poly.entity_id
_entity_poly.type
_entity_poly.pdbx_seq_one_letter_code
_entity_poly.pdbx_strand_id
1 'polypeptide(L)'
;MTTNISECVNSVLKGTRNLPVTSLALAKAIDRNLRDSKCFTVTLYDRHQSEYTVAETTPTGRFSLGSYRVSLKDHRCDCGHIQALHYPCCHAIACCAYSRLNWASYVHEVYRMSEVFNVYKQGFVSPIPEGLWPPYAGPTIIPDPNMRRAKEGRPRATRIRGSMDQSLENQPKRCGLCR
;
A
#
# COMPACT_ATOMS: atom_id res chain seq x y z
N MET A 1 20.18 26.49 7.84
CA MET A 1 19.30 25.69 8.73
C MET A 1 19.17 24.31 8.09
N THR A 2 19.98 23.34 8.50
CA THR A 2 19.92 21.97 7.99
C THR A 2 18.69 21.30 8.60
N THR A 3 17.67 21.07 7.79
CA THR A 3 16.45 20.40 8.27
C THR A 3 16.81 18.97 8.62
N ASN A 4 16.67 18.64 9.91
CA ASN A 4 17.01 17.35 10.47
C ASN A 4 15.99 16.24 10.09
N ILE A 5 15.56 16.24 8.83
CA ILE A 5 14.52 15.36 8.32
C ILE A 5 15.04 13.93 8.28
N SER A 6 16.31 13.73 7.91
CA SER A 6 16.93 12.41 7.88
C SER A 6 17.02 11.77 9.26
N GLU A 7 17.38 12.50 10.33
CA GLU A 7 17.41 11.92 11.68
C GLU A 7 16.01 11.79 12.28
N CYS A 8 15.07 12.69 11.97
CA CYS A 8 13.66 12.52 12.33
C CYS A 8 13.07 11.26 11.70
N VAL A 9 13.26 11.06 10.40
CA VAL A 9 12.78 9.87 9.67
C VAL A 9 13.49 8.62 10.19
N ASN A 10 14.81 8.66 10.40
CA ASN A 10 15.53 7.52 11.00
C ASN A 10 15.06 7.21 12.42
N SER A 11 14.76 8.22 13.25
CA SER A 11 14.27 8.04 14.62
C SER A 11 12.92 7.31 14.63
N VAL A 12 12.00 7.72 13.75
CA VAL A 12 10.69 7.06 13.56
C VAL A 12 10.85 5.63 13.02
N LEU A 13 11.83 5.40 12.13
CA LEU A 13 12.05 4.09 11.52
C LEU A 13 12.91 3.15 12.36
N LYS A 14 13.64 3.62 13.38
CA LYS A 14 14.52 2.78 14.23
C LYS A 14 13.78 1.62 14.88
N GLY A 15 12.57 1.85 15.40
CA GLY A 15 11.75 0.81 16.04
C GLY A 15 11.10 -0.18 15.06
N THR A 16 11.04 0.16 13.76
CA THR A 16 10.36 -0.64 12.73
C THR A 16 11.31 -1.22 11.69
N ARG A 17 12.62 -0.95 11.79
CA ARG A 17 13.67 -1.40 10.86
C ARG A 17 13.74 -2.92 10.69
N ASN A 18 13.37 -3.68 11.72
CA ASN A 18 13.41 -5.14 11.71
C ASN A 18 12.05 -5.76 11.36
N LEU A 19 11.02 -4.93 11.14
CA LEU A 19 9.70 -5.41 10.72
C LEU A 19 9.68 -5.47 9.19
N PRO A 20 9.11 -6.54 8.62
CA PRO A 20 8.81 -6.59 7.20
C PRO A 20 7.95 -5.39 6.79
N VAL A 21 8.23 -4.85 5.61
CA VAL A 21 7.45 -3.73 5.03
C VAL A 21 5.95 -4.06 4.98
N THR A 22 5.61 -5.33 4.76
CA THR A 22 4.25 -5.85 4.77
C THR A 22 3.56 -5.65 6.13
N SER A 23 4.24 -5.95 7.24
CA SER A 23 3.69 -5.78 8.60
C SER A 23 3.46 -4.30 8.93
N LEU A 24 4.39 -3.42 8.54
CA LEU A 24 4.22 -1.97 8.76
C LEU A 24 3.09 -1.39 7.89
N ALA A 25 2.98 -1.83 6.64
CA ALA A 25 1.92 -1.41 5.73
C ALA A 25 0.55 -1.85 6.24
N LEU A 26 0.43 -3.10 6.69
CA LEU A 26 -0.80 -3.62 7.30
C LEU A 26 -1.18 -2.82 8.54
N ALA A 27 -0.26 -2.61 9.47
CA ALA A 27 -0.54 -1.86 10.70
C ALA A 27 -1.11 -0.46 10.39
N LYS A 28 -0.48 0.27 9.45
CA LYS A 28 -0.97 1.58 9.01
C LYS A 28 -2.33 1.52 8.31
N ALA A 29 -2.58 0.47 7.53
CA ALA A 29 -3.86 0.28 6.85
C ALA A 29 -4.98 0.00 7.85
N ILE A 30 -4.74 -0.87 8.84
CA ILE A 30 -5.70 -1.15 9.91
C ILE A 30 -5.96 0.11 10.74
N ASP A 31 -4.92 0.87 11.10
CA ASP A 31 -5.06 2.12 11.86
C ASP A 31 -5.97 3.13 11.15
N ARG A 32 -5.84 3.22 9.83
CA ARG A 32 -6.73 4.04 8.98
C ARG A 32 -8.15 3.47 8.98
N ASN A 33 -8.30 2.17 8.73
CA ASN A 33 -9.62 1.53 8.69
C ASN A 33 -10.37 1.66 10.04
N LEU A 34 -9.65 1.61 11.17
CA LEU A 34 -10.19 1.84 12.53
C LEU A 34 -10.65 3.28 12.77
N ARG A 35 -10.02 4.26 12.13
CA ARG A 35 -10.47 5.66 12.18
C ARG A 35 -11.70 5.84 11.33
N ASP A 36 -11.66 5.34 10.10
CA ASP A 36 -12.73 5.49 9.11
C ASP A 36 -13.98 4.70 9.52
N SER A 37 -13.83 3.57 10.23
CA SER A 37 -14.98 2.77 10.70
C SER A 37 -15.95 3.54 11.59
N LYS A 38 -15.48 4.63 12.23
CA LYS A 38 -16.32 5.49 13.09
C LYS A 38 -17.32 6.34 12.30
N CYS A 39 -17.13 6.47 10.99
CA CYS A 39 -18.06 7.16 10.10
C CYS A 39 -19.20 6.25 9.63
N PHE A 40 -19.23 4.99 10.06
CA PHE A 40 -20.24 4.02 9.64
C PHE A 40 -21.04 3.51 10.84
N THR A 41 -22.33 3.32 10.62
CA THR A 41 -23.24 2.74 11.63
C THR A 41 -23.93 1.52 11.05
N VAL A 42 -24.06 0.45 11.85
CA VAL A 42 -24.81 -0.74 11.48
C VAL A 42 -26.29 -0.40 11.56
N THR A 43 -26.99 -0.50 10.43
CA THR A 43 -28.45 -0.22 10.33
C THR A 43 -29.28 -1.49 10.44
N LEU A 44 -28.77 -2.61 9.91
CA LEU A 44 -29.42 -3.91 9.95
C LEU A 44 -28.41 -5.00 10.31
N TYR A 45 -28.86 -5.98 11.07
CA TYR A 45 -28.09 -7.18 11.40
C TYR A 45 -29.00 -8.41 11.34
N ASP A 46 -28.70 -9.32 10.42
CA ASP A 46 -29.31 -10.64 10.34
C ASP A 46 -28.43 -11.65 11.09
N ARG A 47 -28.93 -12.10 12.25
CA ARG A 47 -28.24 -13.07 13.10
C ARG A 47 -28.15 -14.46 12.48
N HIS A 48 -29.13 -14.87 11.68
CA HIS A 48 -29.16 -16.22 11.10
C HIS A 48 -28.12 -16.36 10.00
N GLN A 49 -27.95 -15.32 9.19
CA GLN A 49 -26.98 -15.30 8.10
C GLN A 49 -25.63 -14.68 8.51
N SER A 50 -25.56 -14.04 9.69
CA SER A 50 -24.40 -13.25 10.12
C SER A 50 -24.04 -12.15 9.12
N GLU A 51 -25.07 -11.57 8.50
CA GLU A 51 -24.97 -10.47 7.55
C GLU A 51 -25.32 -9.14 8.21
N TYR A 52 -24.60 -8.10 7.81
CA TYR A 52 -24.74 -6.75 8.32
C TYR A 52 -24.97 -5.79 7.15
N THR A 53 -25.80 -4.78 7.38
CA THR A 53 -25.84 -3.59 6.52
C THR A 53 -25.30 -2.42 7.32
N VAL A 54 -24.27 -1.77 6.79
CA VAL A 54 -23.70 -0.55 7.36
C VAL A 54 -24.01 0.62 6.46
N ALA A 55 -24.36 1.76 7.06
CA ALA A 55 -24.57 3.01 6.33
C ALA A 55 -23.48 4.02 6.71
N GLU A 56 -23.01 4.76 5.71
CA GLU A 56 -22.12 5.89 5.92
C GLU A 56 -22.91 7.05 6.52
N THR A 57 -22.48 7.54 7.68
CA THR A 57 -23.06 8.69 8.36
C THR A 57 -22.20 9.92 8.14
N THR A 58 -22.81 11.03 7.71
CA THR A 58 -22.13 12.32 7.73
C THR A 58 -21.79 12.72 9.18
N PRO A 59 -20.80 13.59 9.42
CA PRO A 59 -20.52 14.13 10.75
C PRO A 59 -21.73 14.81 11.41
N THR A 60 -22.71 15.23 10.60
CA THR A 60 -23.97 15.85 11.04
C THR A 60 -25.12 14.87 11.22
N GLY A 61 -24.95 13.60 10.85
CA GLY A 61 -25.94 12.52 11.02
C GLY A 61 -27.25 12.69 10.26
N ARG A 62 -27.35 13.66 9.33
CA ARG A 62 -28.62 14.03 8.71
C ARG A 62 -29.05 13.12 7.56
N PHE A 63 -28.11 12.54 6.81
CA PHE A 63 -28.41 11.67 5.66
C PHE A 63 -27.30 10.63 5.43
N SER A 64 -27.64 9.51 4.79
CA SER A 64 -26.70 8.44 4.43
C SER A 64 -26.08 8.68 3.05
N LEU A 65 -24.75 8.58 2.93
CA LEU A 65 -24.04 8.69 1.65
C LEU A 65 -24.08 7.39 0.83
N GLY A 66 -24.32 6.27 1.50
CA GLY A 66 -24.40 4.94 0.90
C GLY A 66 -24.56 3.86 1.97
N SER A 67 -24.91 2.65 1.55
CA SER A 67 -24.93 1.47 2.41
C SER A 67 -24.14 0.33 1.79
N TYR A 68 -23.56 -0.51 2.64
CA TYR A 68 -22.74 -1.64 2.26
C TYR A 68 -23.17 -2.87 3.04
N ARG A 69 -23.24 -4.01 2.36
CA ARG A 69 -23.44 -5.31 3.00
C ARG A 69 -22.09 -5.91 3.37
N VAL A 70 -22.07 -6.57 4.54
CA VAL A 70 -20.89 -7.22 5.09
C VAL A 70 -21.30 -8.59 5.64
N SER A 71 -20.62 -9.64 5.21
CA SER A 71 -20.61 -10.95 5.88
C SER A 71 -19.26 -11.13 6.56
N LEU A 72 -19.26 -11.12 7.89
CA LEU A 72 -18.04 -11.37 8.66
C LEU A 72 -17.60 -12.83 8.54
N LYS A 73 -18.57 -13.77 8.52
CA LYS A 73 -18.31 -15.21 8.39
C LYS A 73 -17.61 -15.57 7.09
N ASP A 74 -18.05 -14.96 5.99
CA ASP A 74 -17.52 -15.26 4.66
C ASP A 74 -16.39 -14.31 4.24
N HIS A 75 -15.96 -13.42 5.14
CA HIS A 75 -14.96 -12.37 4.86
C HIS A 75 -15.30 -11.56 3.60
N ARG A 76 -16.55 -11.11 3.47
CA ARG A 76 -17.05 -10.41 2.29
C ARG A 76 -17.64 -9.04 2.65
N CYS A 77 -17.35 -8.05 1.81
CA CYS A 77 -17.96 -6.73 1.88
C CYS A 77 -18.19 -6.20 0.47
N ASP A 78 -19.29 -5.47 0.25
CA ASP A 78 -19.59 -4.88 -1.06
C ASP A 78 -18.48 -3.95 -1.59
N CYS A 79 -17.65 -3.38 -0.70
CA CYS A 79 -16.50 -2.57 -1.12
C CYS A 79 -15.34 -3.38 -1.71
N GLY A 80 -15.36 -4.72 -1.64
CA GLY A 80 -14.33 -5.60 -2.23
C GLY A 80 -12.99 -5.65 -1.48
N HIS A 81 -12.75 -4.76 -0.51
CA HIS A 81 -11.45 -4.63 0.14
C HIS A 81 -11.03 -5.87 0.93
N ILE A 82 -11.92 -6.47 1.71
CA ILE A 82 -11.57 -7.65 2.52
C ILE A 82 -11.26 -8.86 1.64
N GLN A 83 -11.89 -8.95 0.46
CA GLN A 83 -11.65 -10.00 -0.53
C GLN A 83 -10.29 -9.83 -1.22
N ALA A 84 -9.93 -8.59 -1.58
CA ALA A 84 -8.70 -8.30 -2.30
C ALA A 84 -7.46 -8.27 -1.40
N LEU A 85 -7.63 -7.81 -0.16
CA LEU A 85 -6.53 -7.52 0.76
C LEU A 85 -6.45 -8.50 1.92
N HIS A 86 -7.42 -9.40 2.08
CA HIS A 86 -7.40 -10.43 3.12
C HIS A 86 -7.27 -9.90 4.57
N TYR A 87 -7.68 -8.65 4.80
CA TYR A 87 -7.80 -8.06 6.14
C TYR A 87 -9.05 -7.16 6.18
N PRO A 88 -9.64 -6.89 7.36
CA PRO A 88 -10.93 -6.22 7.44
C PRO A 88 -10.85 -4.76 6.97
N CYS A 89 -11.82 -4.38 6.13
CA CYS A 89 -12.07 -2.99 5.75
C CYS A 89 -12.76 -2.21 6.88
N CYS A 90 -12.87 -0.88 6.75
CA CYS A 90 -13.55 -0.04 7.74
C CYS A 90 -15.00 -0.49 8.03
N HIS A 91 -15.74 -0.96 7.02
CA HIS A 91 -17.08 -1.53 7.18
C HIS A 91 -17.09 -2.79 8.06
N ALA A 92 -16.20 -3.74 7.78
CA ALA A 92 -16.08 -4.97 8.56
C ALA A 92 -15.64 -4.68 10.00
N ILE A 93 -14.75 -3.70 10.20
CA ILE A 93 -14.36 -3.24 11.54
C ILE A 93 -15.55 -2.62 12.27
N ALA A 94 -16.41 -1.83 11.60
CA ALA A 94 -17.62 -1.30 12.20
C ALA A 94 -18.58 -2.41 12.66
N CYS A 95 -18.78 -3.45 11.84
CA CYS A 95 -19.58 -4.64 12.21
C CYS A 95 -18.97 -5.40 13.39
N CYS A 96 -17.64 -5.54 13.43
CA CYS A 96 -16.93 -6.13 14.56
C CYS A 96 -17.16 -5.34 15.85
N ALA A 97 -17.03 -4.02 15.79
CA ALA A 97 -17.27 -3.13 16.94
C ALA A 97 -18.72 -3.24 17.44
N TYR A 98 -19.70 -3.25 16.54
CA TYR A 98 -21.11 -3.45 16.87
C TYR A 98 -21.35 -4.78 17.59
N SER A 99 -20.74 -5.86 17.10
CA SER A 99 -20.92 -7.22 17.64
C SER A 99 -19.96 -7.56 18.79
N ARG A 100 -19.12 -6.59 19.22
CA ARG A 100 -18.05 -6.79 20.22
C ARG A 100 -17.07 -7.91 19.88
N LEU A 101 -16.80 -8.08 18.60
CA LEU A 101 -15.84 -9.06 18.09
C LEU A 101 -14.47 -8.40 17.89
N ASN A 102 -13.41 -9.18 18.08
CA ASN A 102 -12.06 -8.72 17.79
C ASN A 102 -11.83 -8.73 16.28
N TRP A 103 -11.57 -7.56 15.68
CA TRP A 103 -11.29 -7.44 14.25
C TRP A 103 -10.02 -8.21 13.85
N ALA A 104 -9.05 -8.39 14.76
CA ALA A 104 -7.78 -9.05 14.45
C ALA A 104 -7.96 -10.52 14.06
N SER A 105 -9.05 -11.16 14.51
CA SER A 105 -9.42 -12.52 14.11
C SER A 105 -9.77 -12.65 12.63
N TYR A 106 -10.04 -11.53 11.94
CA TYR A 106 -10.39 -11.49 10.53
C TYR A 106 -9.20 -11.12 9.61
N VAL A 107 -8.00 -10.96 10.17
CA VAL A 107 -6.77 -10.78 9.40
C VAL A 107 -6.25 -12.16 8.98
N HIS A 108 -6.01 -12.34 7.67
CA HIS A 108 -5.55 -13.61 7.13
C HIS A 108 -4.12 -13.97 7.57
N GLU A 109 -3.84 -15.27 7.66
CA GLU A 109 -2.57 -15.80 8.20
C GLU A 109 -1.34 -15.41 7.36
N VAL A 110 -1.52 -15.04 6.09
CA VAL A 110 -0.45 -14.53 5.21
C VAL A 110 0.29 -13.32 5.80
N TYR A 111 -0.37 -12.60 6.71
CA TYR A 111 0.21 -11.46 7.41
C TYR A 111 0.92 -11.82 8.72
N ARG A 112 0.91 -13.10 9.13
CA ARG A 112 1.71 -13.54 10.28
C ARG A 112 3.19 -13.39 9.96
N MET A 113 3.96 -13.02 10.98
CA MET A 113 5.41 -12.90 10.87
C MET A 113 6.06 -14.18 10.36
N SER A 114 5.59 -15.35 10.80
CA SER A 114 6.05 -16.67 10.33
C SER A 114 5.97 -16.81 8.81
N GLU A 115 4.83 -16.46 8.23
CA GLU A 115 4.55 -16.57 6.80
C GLU A 115 5.37 -15.56 6.01
N VAL A 116 5.50 -14.34 6.54
CA VAL A 116 6.38 -13.34 5.94
C VAL A 116 7.84 -13.82 5.93
N PHE A 117 8.35 -14.37 7.03
CA PHE A 117 9.70 -14.96 7.05
C PHE A 117 9.81 -16.15 6.10
N ASN A 118 8.78 -17.00 5.99
CA ASN A 118 8.76 -18.14 5.08
C ASN A 118 8.86 -17.70 3.61
N VAL A 119 8.20 -16.61 3.21
CA VAL A 119 8.30 -16.05 1.85
C VAL A 119 9.74 -15.63 1.53
N TYR A 120 10.44 -15.02 2.48
CA TYR A 120 11.83 -14.58 2.30
C TYR A 120 12.87 -15.63 2.70
N LYS A 121 12.46 -16.81 3.16
CA LYS A 121 13.36 -17.89 3.58
C LYS A 121 14.14 -18.46 2.40
N GLN A 122 13.51 -18.48 1.21
CA GLN A 122 14.22 -18.83 -0.01
C GLN A 122 15.12 -17.66 -0.41
N GLY A 123 16.42 -17.90 -0.41
CA GLY A 123 17.36 -16.97 -1.00
C GLY A 123 17.08 -16.85 -2.49
N PHE A 124 17.18 -15.63 -3.03
CA PHE A 124 17.28 -15.48 -4.48
C PHE A 124 18.50 -16.28 -4.94
N VAL A 125 18.29 -17.19 -5.89
CA VAL A 125 19.42 -17.82 -6.58
C VAL A 125 20.21 -16.69 -7.21
N SER A 126 21.54 -16.68 -7.00
CA SER A 126 22.40 -15.74 -7.71
C SER A 126 22.03 -15.79 -9.19
N PRO A 127 21.84 -14.64 -9.86
CA PRO A 127 21.67 -14.62 -11.30
C PRO A 127 22.73 -15.52 -11.94
N ILE A 128 22.31 -16.32 -12.92
CA ILE A 128 23.23 -17.19 -13.67
C ILE A 128 24.37 -16.29 -14.15
N PRO A 129 25.65 -16.63 -13.90
CA PRO A 129 26.78 -15.89 -14.44
C PRO A 129 26.61 -15.71 -15.95
N GLU A 130 26.99 -14.55 -16.48
CA GLU A 130 26.78 -14.22 -17.91
C GLU A 130 27.33 -15.29 -18.87
N GLY A 131 28.49 -15.89 -18.52
CA GLY A 131 29.09 -16.97 -19.31
C GLY A 131 28.34 -18.32 -19.29
N LEU A 132 27.32 -18.46 -18.44
CA LEU A 132 26.46 -19.64 -18.34
C LEU A 132 25.04 -19.37 -18.90
N TRP A 133 24.81 -18.19 -19.50
CA TRP A 133 23.53 -17.91 -20.14
C TRP A 133 23.35 -18.82 -21.35
N PRO A 134 22.19 -19.47 -21.51
CA PRO A 134 21.89 -20.19 -22.74
C PRO A 134 21.91 -19.21 -23.92
N PRO A 135 22.34 -19.66 -25.12
CA PRO A 135 22.23 -18.85 -26.32
C PRO A 135 20.80 -18.35 -26.49
N TYR A 136 20.64 -17.05 -26.71
CA TYR A 136 19.33 -16.47 -26.94
C TYR A 136 18.69 -17.09 -28.20
N ALA A 137 17.61 -17.85 -28.01
CA ALA A 137 16.87 -18.50 -29.09
C ALA A 137 15.61 -17.72 -29.51
N GLY A 138 15.38 -16.54 -28.93
CA GLY A 138 14.22 -15.70 -29.24
C GLY A 138 14.39 -14.90 -30.53
N PRO A 139 13.33 -14.23 -30.99
CA PRO A 139 13.40 -13.35 -32.14
C PRO A 139 14.30 -12.15 -31.85
N THR A 140 15.11 -11.73 -32.81
CA THR A 140 15.83 -10.45 -32.69
C THR A 140 14.82 -9.32 -32.61
N ILE A 141 14.68 -8.71 -31.44
CA ILE A 141 13.82 -7.54 -31.25
C ILE A 141 14.53 -6.35 -31.87
N ILE A 142 14.17 -6.02 -33.11
CA ILE A 142 14.61 -4.81 -33.80
C ILE A 142 13.53 -3.75 -33.59
N PRO A 143 13.80 -2.67 -32.83
CA PRO A 143 12.85 -1.57 -32.70
C PRO A 143 12.55 -0.96 -34.07
N ASP A 144 11.28 -0.65 -34.35
CA ASP A 144 10.89 0.00 -35.60
C ASP A 144 11.68 1.31 -35.81
N PRO A 145 12.46 1.43 -36.91
CA PRO A 145 13.20 2.64 -37.23
C PRO A 145 12.31 3.90 -37.30
N ASN A 146 11.05 3.76 -37.71
CA ASN A 146 10.11 4.87 -37.82
C ASN A 146 9.55 5.32 -36.46
N MET A 147 9.61 4.45 -35.44
CA MET A 147 9.26 4.79 -34.06
C MET A 147 10.46 5.25 -33.24
N ARG A 148 11.66 5.34 -33.83
CA ARG A 148 12.81 5.96 -33.17
C ARG A 148 12.52 7.44 -32.95
N ARG A 149 12.80 7.91 -31.73
CA ARG A 149 12.81 9.34 -31.46
C ARG A 149 13.88 10.00 -32.34
N ALA A 150 13.48 11.01 -33.11
CA ALA A 150 14.37 11.75 -34.00
C ALA A 150 15.55 12.42 -33.27
N LYS A 151 15.38 12.73 -31.98
CA LYS A 151 16.42 13.33 -31.15
C LYS A 151 17.08 12.29 -30.27
N GLU A 152 18.39 12.15 -30.43
CA GLU A 152 19.24 11.33 -29.58
C GLU A 152 19.29 11.87 -28.15
N GLY A 153 19.38 10.95 -27.18
CA GLY A 153 19.52 11.27 -25.76
C GLY A 153 18.21 11.27 -24.96
N ARG A 154 18.33 11.65 -23.69
CA ARG A 154 17.22 11.63 -22.73
C ARG A 154 16.13 12.61 -23.19
N PRO A 155 14.84 12.20 -23.20
CA PRO A 155 13.74 13.12 -23.44
C PRO A 155 13.83 14.33 -22.52
N ARG A 156 13.50 15.53 -23.04
CA ARG A 156 13.37 16.70 -22.18
C ARG A 156 12.39 16.38 -21.06
N ALA A 157 12.81 16.64 -19.82
CA ALA A 157 11.93 16.47 -18.68
C ALA A 157 10.72 17.40 -18.86
N THR A 158 9.54 16.79 -19.01
CA THR A 158 8.23 17.49 -19.03
C THR A 158 7.72 17.79 -17.62
N ARG A 159 8.46 17.36 -16.60
CA ARG A 159 8.12 17.60 -15.20
C ARG A 159 8.09 19.10 -14.92
N ILE A 160 6.92 19.58 -14.53
CA ILE A 160 6.71 20.92 -13.97
C ILE A 160 7.49 20.99 -12.66
N ARG A 161 8.37 22.00 -12.53
CA ARG A 161 9.14 22.21 -11.31
C ARG A 161 8.24 22.77 -10.22
N GLY A 162 8.19 22.10 -9.07
CA GLY A 162 7.51 22.60 -7.88
C GLY A 162 8.40 23.50 -7.03
N SER A 163 7.85 24.05 -5.94
CA SER A 163 8.63 24.83 -4.96
C SER A 163 9.80 24.06 -4.35
N MET A 164 9.68 22.73 -4.21
CA MET A 164 10.76 21.86 -3.73
C MET A 164 11.92 21.69 -4.73
N ASP A 165 11.73 22.05 -6.01
CA ASP A 165 12.77 21.97 -7.06
C ASP A 165 13.50 23.32 -7.26
N GLN A 166 13.11 24.36 -6.52
CA GLN A 166 13.81 25.65 -6.52
C GLN A 166 15.07 25.53 -5.66
N SER A 167 16.22 25.70 -6.29
CA SER A 167 17.47 25.92 -5.55
C SER A 167 17.40 27.28 -4.86
N LEU A 168 17.94 27.37 -3.65
CA LEU A 168 18.20 28.65 -2.99
C LEU A 168 19.01 29.55 -3.94
N GLU A 169 18.60 30.81 -4.09
CA GLU A 169 19.32 31.79 -4.91
C GLU A 169 20.79 31.86 -4.48
N ASN A 170 21.69 31.91 -5.47
CA ASN A 170 23.16 31.99 -5.30
C ASN A 170 23.90 30.75 -4.79
N GLN A 171 23.29 29.56 -4.77
CA GLN A 171 24.05 28.32 -4.53
C GLN A 171 24.64 27.75 -5.84
N PRO A 172 25.98 27.67 -6.00
CA PRO A 172 26.57 27.05 -7.17
C PRO A 172 26.19 25.56 -7.22
N LYS A 173 25.65 25.12 -8.36
CA LYS A 173 25.31 23.71 -8.59
C LYS A 173 26.61 22.90 -8.62
N ARG A 174 26.88 22.15 -7.55
CA ARG A 174 28.03 21.24 -7.51
C ARG A 174 27.72 19.99 -8.33
N CYS A 175 28.65 19.60 -9.19
CA CYS A 175 28.60 18.34 -9.93
C CYS A 175 28.82 17.18 -8.95
N GLY A 176 27.98 16.15 -8.99
CA GLY A 176 28.13 14.97 -8.11
C GLY A 176 29.41 14.15 -8.36
N LEU A 177 30.09 14.38 -9.49
CA LEU A 177 31.34 13.72 -9.87
C LEU A 177 32.58 14.59 -9.56
N CYS A 178 32.41 15.90 -9.42
CA CYS A 178 33.49 16.83 -9.09
C CYS A 178 33.23 17.31 -7.66
N ARG A 179 33.67 16.52 -6.68
CA ARG A 179 33.66 16.94 -5.27
C ARG A 179 34.69 18.03 -5.03
#